data_AF-A0A5P9HGB5-F1
#
_entry.id   AF-A0A5P9HGB5-F1
#
_cell.length_a   1.000
_cell.length_b   1.000
_cell.length_c   1.000
_cell.angle_alpha   90.00
_cell.angle_beta   90.00
_cell.angle_gamma   90.00
#
_symmetry.space_group_name_H-M   'P 1'
#
loop_
_entity.id
_entity.type
_entity.pdbx_description
1 polymer ?
#
loop_
_entity_poly.entity_id
_entity_poly.type
_entity_poly.pdbx_seq_one_letter_code
_entity_poly.pdbx_strand_id
1 'polypeptide(L)'
;MPGADRRQAPSNGVDAIFIEALHNAGWYHKTSQAFAGFLPVKSVGVVGDGRRYEWVIALRAVAAIDFMTARWVHLPYELLEKVSNRIINEPFGVSRVTYDVSSKPPATIEWE
;
A
#
# COMPACT_ATOMS: atom_id res chain seq x y z
N MET A 1 -2.55 7.17 -14.80
CA MET A 1 -2.65 6.69 -16.20
C MET A 1 -4.11 6.79 -16.64
N PRO A 2 -4.45 7.47 -17.76
CA PRO A 2 -5.85 7.55 -18.21
C PRO A 2 -6.30 6.19 -18.75
N GLY A 3 -7.32 5.58 -18.13
CA GLY A 3 -7.97 4.36 -18.65
C GLY A 3 -8.15 3.19 -17.69
N ALA A 4 -7.65 3.25 -16.46
CA ALA A 4 -7.98 2.22 -15.47
C ALA A 4 -9.43 2.37 -15.00
N ASP A 5 -10.26 1.35 -15.21
CA ASP A 5 -11.64 1.33 -14.74
C ASP A 5 -11.66 1.32 -13.20
N ARG A 6 -11.78 2.51 -12.58
CA ARG A 6 -11.87 2.68 -11.13
C ARG A 6 -13.03 1.90 -10.50
N ARG A 7 -14.02 1.43 -11.28
CA ARG A 7 -15.09 0.54 -10.77
C ARG A 7 -14.58 -0.82 -10.33
N GLN A 8 -13.35 -1.20 -10.71
CA GLN A 8 -12.71 -2.45 -10.31
C GLN A 8 -11.63 -2.25 -9.24
N ALA A 9 -11.42 -1.02 -8.76
CA ALA A 9 -10.45 -0.75 -7.71
C ALA A 9 -10.85 -1.48 -6.41
N PRO A 10 -9.89 -2.07 -5.69
CA PRO A 10 -10.12 -2.62 -4.36
C PRO A 10 -10.79 -1.60 -3.45
N SER A 11 -11.69 -2.08 -2.58
CA SER A 11 -12.47 -1.22 -1.70
C SER A 11 -11.60 -0.36 -0.77
N ASN A 12 -12.16 0.74 -0.26
CA ASN A 12 -11.54 1.58 0.77
C ASN A 12 -11.09 0.80 2.04
N GLY A 13 -11.56 -0.45 2.22
CA GLY A 13 -11.13 -1.32 3.32
C GLY A 13 -9.63 -1.62 3.34
N VAL A 14 -8.95 -1.57 2.19
CA VAL A 14 -7.49 -1.80 2.12
C VAL A 14 -6.72 -0.69 2.85
N ASP A 15 -7.10 0.57 2.62
CA ASP A 15 -6.47 1.72 3.28
C ASP A 15 -6.72 1.67 4.80
N ALA A 16 -7.95 1.36 5.20
CA ALA A 16 -8.32 1.22 6.61
C ALA A 16 -7.45 0.19 7.34
N ILE A 17 -7.15 -0.95 6.71
CA ILE A 17 -6.26 -1.97 7.30
C ILE A 17 -4.87 -1.42 7.57
N PHE A 18 -4.30 -0.67 6.62
CA PHE A 18 -2.97 -0.13 6.76
C PHE A 18 -2.93 0.95 7.85
N ILE A 19 -3.89 1.87 7.84
CA ILE A 19 -3.99 2.95 8.84
C ILE A 19 -4.21 2.37 10.25
N GLU A 20 -5.12 1.41 10.41
CA GLU A 20 -5.37 0.74 11.68
C GLU A 20 -4.11 0.04 12.21
N ALA A 21 -3.36 -0.65 11.34
CA ALA A 21 -2.13 -1.33 11.72
C ALA A 21 -1.04 -0.33 12.17
N LEU A 22 -0.92 0.82 11.51
CA LEU A 22 -0.01 1.88 11.92
C LEU A 22 -0.38 2.46 13.29
N HIS A 23 -1.68 2.66 13.58
CA HIS A 23 -2.14 3.10 14.90
C HIS A 23 -1.81 2.06 15.98
N ASN A 24 -2.17 0.80 15.74
CA ASN A 24 -1.97 -0.29 16.69
C ASN A 24 -0.48 -0.55 17.01
N ALA A 25 0.41 -0.28 16.05
CA ALA A 25 1.86 -0.43 16.22
C ALA A 25 2.56 0.86 16.71
N GLY A 26 1.83 1.95 16.98
CA GLY A 26 2.41 3.22 17.41
C GLY A 26 3.26 3.92 16.33
N TRP A 27 2.99 3.64 15.05
CA TRP A 27 3.70 4.21 13.91
C TRP A 27 2.95 5.33 13.20
N TYR A 28 1.63 5.43 13.36
CA TYR A 28 0.82 6.42 12.63
C TYR A 28 1.37 7.85 12.80
N HIS A 29 1.60 8.29 14.04
CA HIS A 29 2.14 9.62 14.35
C HIS A 29 3.64 9.79 14.05
N LYS A 30 4.35 8.73 13.62
CA LYS A 30 5.72 8.80 13.11
C LYS A 30 5.76 9.01 11.60
N THR A 31 4.60 8.99 10.95
CA THR A 31 4.42 9.34 9.54
C THR A 31 3.82 10.74 9.46
N SER A 32 4.19 11.52 8.44
CA SER A 32 3.47 12.73 8.07
C SER A 32 2.25 12.40 7.21
N GLN A 33 2.36 11.35 6.41
CA GLN A 33 1.26 10.81 5.61
C GLN A 33 1.49 9.32 5.37
N ALA A 34 0.41 8.55 5.40
CA ALA A 34 0.40 7.15 5.01
C ALA A 34 -0.92 6.79 4.32
N PHE A 35 -0.87 5.90 3.32
CA PHE A 35 -2.03 5.40 2.60
C PHE A 35 -1.71 4.11 1.83
N ALA A 36 -2.75 3.39 1.39
CA ALA A 36 -2.65 2.29 0.44
C ALA A 36 -3.12 2.73 -0.95
N GLY A 37 -2.19 2.86 -1.89
CA GLY A 37 -2.44 3.25 -3.28
C GLY A 37 -2.81 2.06 -4.16
N PHE A 38 -3.82 2.22 -5.01
CA PHE A 38 -4.20 1.23 -6.01
C PHE A 38 -3.29 1.31 -7.24
N LEU A 39 -2.67 0.19 -7.60
CA LEU A 39 -1.96 0.08 -8.87
C LEU A 39 -2.84 -0.67 -9.88
N PRO A 40 -3.17 -0.08 -11.04
CA PRO A 40 -4.03 -0.70 -12.04
C PRO A 40 -3.27 -1.75 -12.88
N VAL A 41 -2.50 -2.59 -12.20
CA VAL A 41 -1.77 -3.74 -12.74
C VAL A 41 -2.19 -4.98 -11.97
N LYS A 42 -2.28 -6.11 -12.68
CA LYS A 42 -2.57 -7.40 -12.07
C LYS A 42 -1.29 -8.20 -11.91
N SER A 43 -1.23 -9.00 -10.85
CA SER A 43 -0.14 -9.95 -10.65
C SER A 43 -0.68 -11.35 -10.38
N VAL A 44 0.16 -12.36 -10.63
CA VAL A 44 -0.17 -13.75 -10.34
C VAL A 44 -0.08 -13.98 -8.83
N GLY A 45 -1.17 -14.46 -8.24
CA GLY A 45 -1.22 -15.07 -6.91
C GLY A 45 -1.56 -16.55 -7.00
N VAL A 46 -1.12 -17.32 -6.01
CA VAL A 46 -1.45 -18.74 -5.88
C VAL A 46 -2.60 -18.87 -4.88
N VAL A 47 -3.69 -19.54 -5.28
CA VAL A 47 -4.85 -19.79 -4.42
C VAL A 47 -5.22 -21.27 -4.57
N GLY A 48 -4.93 -22.07 -3.55
CA GLY A 48 -4.98 -23.54 -3.66
C GLY A 48 -4.04 -24.05 -4.75
N ASP A 49 -4.54 -24.90 -5.63
CA ASP A 49 -3.79 -25.44 -6.78
C ASP A 49 -3.85 -24.54 -8.03
N GLY A 50 -4.59 -23.42 -7.95
CA GLY A 50 -4.84 -22.51 -9.06
C GLY A 50 -4.01 -21.23 -9.01
N ARG A 51 -3.95 -20.54 -10.15
CA ARG A 51 -3.41 -19.18 -10.27
C ARG A 51 -4.54 -18.19 -10.47
N ARG A 52 -4.51 -17.07 -9.76
CA ARG A 52 -5.41 -15.94 -9.98
C ARG A 52 -4.62 -14.70 -10.36
N TYR A 53 -5.18 -13.90 -11.26
CA TYR A 53 -4.64 -12.60 -11.66
C TYR A 53 -5.47 -11.52 -10.97
N GLU A 54 -4.96 -11.03 -9.85
CA GLU A 54 -5.64 -10.09 -8.95
C GLU A 54 -4.80 -8.80 -8.85
N TRP A 55 -5.38 -7.75 -8.28
CA TRP A 55 -4.77 -6.42 -8.25
C TRP A 55 -3.52 -6.32 -7.38
N VAL A 56 -2.75 -5.26 -7.61
CA VAL A 56 -1.58 -4.88 -6.80
C VAL A 56 -1.89 -3.61 -6.00
N ILE A 57 -1.52 -3.61 -4.73
CA ILE A 57 -1.61 -2.45 -3.83
C ILE A 57 -0.21 -1.99 -3.47
N ALA A 58 0.02 -0.67 -3.49
CA ALA A 58 1.24 -0.05 -2.99
C ALA A 58 0.98 0.63 -1.65
N LEU A 59 1.62 0.17 -0.59
CA LEU A 59 1.65 0.88 0.68
C LEU A 59 2.63 2.05 0.59
N ARG A 60 2.22 3.22 1.07
CA ARG A 60 3.05 4.43 1.12
C ARG A 60 3.01 5.00 2.52
N ALA A 61 4.16 5.21 3.14
CA ALA A 61 4.28 5.99 4.37
C ALA A 61 5.54 6.85 4.30
N VAL A 62 5.39 8.14 4.59
CA VAL A 62 6.47 9.13 4.47
C VAL A 62 6.56 9.99 5.73
N ALA A 63 7.76 10.47 6.02
CA ALA A 63 8.03 11.54 6.95
C ALA A 63 8.51 12.76 6.15
N ALA A 64 7.72 13.82 6.17
CA ALA A 64 8.08 15.08 5.54
C ALA A 64 9.20 15.74 6.35
N ILE A 65 10.24 16.19 5.65
CA ILE A 65 11.31 17.01 6.23
C ILE A 65 10.95 18.48 6.03
N ASP A 66 10.50 18.83 4.82
CA ASP A 66 9.99 20.15 4.45
C ASP A 66 8.95 20.03 3.32
N PHE A 67 8.49 21.15 2.76
CA PHE A 67 7.50 21.17 1.69
C PHE A 67 7.96 20.48 0.39
N MET A 68 9.27 20.40 0.16
CA MET A 68 9.90 19.88 -1.05
C MET A 68 10.54 18.50 -0.85
N THR A 69 10.75 18.05 0.39
CA THR A 69 11.46 16.81 0.69
C THR A 69 10.74 15.91 1.70
N ALA A 70 10.75 14.61 1.43
CA ALA A 70 10.20 13.59 2.32
C ALA A 70 10.97 12.28 2.16
N ARG A 71 11.13 11.55 3.27
CA ARG A 71 11.71 10.20 3.28
C ARG A 71 10.60 9.18 3.43
N TRP A 72 10.72 8.05 2.76
CA TRP A 72 9.89 6.90 3.08
C TRP A 72 10.24 6.39 4.48
N VAL A 73 9.24 5.91 5.21
CA VAL A 73 9.40 5.50 6.61
C VAL A 73 9.92 4.07 6.67
N HIS A 74 10.95 3.81 7.48
CA HIS A 74 11.46 2.46 7.66
C HIS A 74 10.54 1.69 8.62
N LEU A 75 9.36 1.27 8.14
CA LEU A 75 8.42 0.48 8.92
C LEU A 75 9.04 -0.90 9.26
N PRO A 76 8.76 -1.45 10.46
CA PRO A 76 9.21 -2.79 10.83
C PRO A 76 8.72 -3.83 9.82
N TYR A 77 9.58 -4.78 9.47
CA TYR A 77 9.23 -5.79 8.48
C TYR A 77 8.07 -6.68 8.95
N GLU A 78 7.96 -6.93 10.25
CA GLU A 78 6.87 -7.68 10.86
C GLU A 78 5.53 -6.95 10.73
N LEU A 79 5.56 -5.61 10.77
CA LEU A 79 4.36 -4.80 10.52
C LEU A 79 3.94 -4.88 9.06
N LEU A 80 4.90 -4.76 8.13
CA LEU A 80 4.65 -4.89 6.69
C LEU A 80 4.12 -6.28 6.34
N GLU A 81 4.68 -7.34 6.92
CA GLU A 81 4.21 -8.72 6.76
C GLU A 81 2.77 -8.87 7.27
N LYS A 82 2.47 -8.39 8.47
CA LYS A 82 1.12 -8.44 9.05
C LYS A 82 0.09 -7.73 8.17
N VAL A 83 0.41 -6.53 7.69
CA VAL A 83 -0.48 -5.75 6.83
C VAL A 83 -0.67 -6.44 5.48
N SER A 84 0.42 -6.87 4.83
CA SER A 84 0.38 -7.58 3.55
C SER A 84 -0.49 -8.83 3.64
N ASN A 85 -0.27 -9.67 4.66
CA ASN A 85 -1.03 -10.88 4.88
C ASN A 85 -2.52 -10.60 5.12
N ARG A 86 -2.86 -9.56 5.89
CA ARG A 86 -4.26 -9.20 6.11
C ARG A 86 -4.93 -8.72 4.82
N ILE A 87 -4.29 -7.84 4.06
CA ILE A 87 -4.83 -7.33 2.78
C ILE A 87 -5.09 -8.46 1.78
N ILE A 88 -4.15 -9.40 1.63
CA ILE A 88 -4.24 -10.50 0.65
C ILE A 88 -5.35 -11.50 1.02
N ASN A 89 -5.61 -11.72 2.31
CA ASN A 89 -6.60 -12.70 2.77
C ASN A 89 -8.04 -12.17 2.86
N GLU A 90 -8.24 -10.86 2.73
CA GLU A 90 -9.56 -10.24 2.67
C GLU A 90 -10.10 -10.28 1.22
N PRO A 91 -11.43 -10.24 1.01
CA PRO A 91 -12.06 -10.42 -0.30
C PRO A 91 -11.97 -9.16 -1.20
N PHE A 92 -10.81 -8.50 -1.22
CA PHE A 92 -10.55 -7.30 -2.03
C PHE A 92 -10.05 -7.59 -3.44
N GLY A 93 -9.71 -8.85 -3.74
CA GLY A 93 -9.12 -9.23 -5.01
C GLY A 93 -7.70 -8.66 -5.18
N VAL A 94 -6.84 -8.89 -4.18
CA VAL A 94 -5.45 -8.44 -4.16
C VAL A 94 -4.53 -9.67 -4.15
N SER A 95 -3.58 -9.73 -5.10
CA SER A 95 -2.57 -10.81 -5.14
C SER A 95 -1.24 -10.39 -4.53
N ARG A 96 -0.99 -9.08 -4.44
CA ARG A 96 0.33 -8.55 -4.10
C ARG A 96 0.21 -7.18 -3.45
N VAL A 97 1.02 -7.03 -2.42
CA VAL A 97 1.25 -5.76 -1.74
C VAL A 97 2.72 -5.39 -1.93
N THR A 98 2.99 -4.14 -2.30
CA THR A 98 4.33 -3.56 -2.36
C THR A 98 4.45 -2.44 -1.34
N TYR A 99 5.68 -2.03 -1.01
CA TYR A 99 5.94 -0.85 -0.20
C TYR A 99 6.80 0.12 -0.99
N ASP A 100 6.37 1.38 -1.10
CA ASP A 100 7.10 2.39 -1.86
C ASP A 100 8.26 2.99 -1.05
N VAL A 101 9.47 2.62 -1.48
CA VAL A 101 10.75 3.02 -0.89
C VAL A 101 11.42 4.21 -1.62
N SER A 102 10.65 4.97 -2.41
CA SER A 102 11.15 6.13 -3.15
C SER A 102 11.04 7.40 -2.30
N SER A 103 12.13 8.15 -2.12
CA SER A 103 12.06 9.47 -1.45
C SER A 103 11.53 10.55 -2.38
N LYS A 104 11.01 11.64 -1.80
CA LYS A 104 10.78 12.91 -2.49
C LYS A 104 11.99 13.82 -2.22
N PRO A 105 12.75 14.28 -3.23
CA PRO A 105 12.81 13.82 -4.63
C PRO A 105 13.51 12.44 -4.78
N PRO A 106 13.41 11.76 -5.96
CA PRO A 106 12.80 12.21 -7.22
C PRO A 106 11.29 11.95 -7.35
N ALA A 107 10.71 11.15 -6.46
CA ALA A 107 9.29 10.83 -6.50
C ALA A 107 8.44 11.95 -5.86
N THR A 108 7.12 11.82 -5.98
CA THR A 108 6.13 12.57 -5.19
C THR A 108 5.66 11.75 -3.98
N ILE A 109 4.86 12.36 -3.11
CA ILE A 109 4.19 11.62 -2.02
C ILE A 109 3.05 10.78 -2.62
N GLU A 110 2.18 11.44 -3.38
CA GLU A 110 1.07 10.81 -4.12
C GLU A 110 1.55 10.06 -5.36
N TRP A 111 0.74 9.10 -5.78
CA TRP A 111 0.93 8.31 -7.00
C TRP A 111 0.04 8.75 -8.18
N GLU A 112 -0.84 9.74 -8.00
CA GLU A 112 -1.69 10.35 -9.04
C GLU A 112 -1.88 11.86 -8.84
#